data_AF-A0A0R3SH07-F1
#
_entry.id   AF-A0A0R3SH07-F1
#
_cell.length_a   1.000
_cell.length_b   1.000
_cell.length_c   1.000
_cell.angle_alpha   90.00
_cell.angle_beta   90.00
_cell.angle_gamma   90.00
#
_symmetry.space_group_name_H-M   'P 1'
#
loop_
_entity.id
_entity.type
_entity.pdbx_description
1 polymer ?
#
loop_
_entity_poly.entity_id
_entity_poly.type
_entity_poly.pdbx_seq_one_letter_code
_entity_poly.pdbx_strand_id
1 'polypeptide(L)'
;LVELDLGSNHLSSLPEELEALVSLEMFRLSYNQLRRLPNTLGKLQRLRVLDLESNQLESLPPCIGDLVNLQDLNVSCNRLTTFPPSIGNLRELRIFKAGENDITELPPEIGNMANLHDFYLNDNHNLNNIPAEMSQCPVLTILSVENCPLRDLPQPIVSGGSAMIIYPLPPFYFALPPDQATLLVSPGIIHFYTINVAH
;
A
#
# COMPACT_ATOMS: atom_id res chain seq x y z
N LEU A 1 13.98 -23.90 6.02
CA LEU A 1 13.45 -22.77 6.81
C LEU A 1 12.28 -22.20 6.04
N VAL A 2 11.08 -22.15 6.64
CA VAL A 2 9.85 -21.65 6.00
C VAL A 2 9.52 -20.23 6.48
N GLU A 3 9.87 -19.94 7.73
CA GLU A 3 9.67 -18.64 8.35
C GLU A 3 11.01 -18.17 8.94
N LEU A 4 11.35 -16.91 8.70
CA LEU A 4 12.51 -16.24 9.26
C LEU A 4 12.04 -14.92 9.87
N ASP A 5 12.11 -14.84 11.19
CA ASP A 5 11.80 -13.64 11.93
C ASP A 5 13.09 -13.02 12.48
N LEU A 6 13.40 -11.83 11.99
CA LEU A 6 14.50 -10.98 12.41
C LEU A 6 13.97 -9.60 12.85
N GLY A 7 12.69 -9.52 13.23
CA GLY A 7 12.06 -8.29 13.70
C GLY A 7 12.67 -7.78 15.01
N SER A 8 12.53 -6.47 15.26
CA SER A 8 13.00 -5.81 16.50
C SER A 8 14.50 -5.99 16.77
N ASN A 9 15.31 -5.85 15.72
CA ASN A 9 16.77 -5.91 15.81
C ASN A 9 17.40 -4.56 15.44
N HIS A 10 18.72 -4.54 15.26
CA HIS A 10 19.47 -3.37 14.82
C HIS A 10 20.14 -3.62 13.47
N LEU A 11 19.46 -4.37 12.58
CA LEU A 11 20.00 -4.67 11.26
C LEU A 11 20.03 -3.40 10.41
N SER A 12 21.22 -2.99 10.00
CA SER A 12 21.43 -1.88 9.05
C SER A 12 21.41 -2.34 7.60
N SER A 13 21.63 -3.64 7.36
CA SER A 13 21.68 -4.26 6.04
C SER A 13 21.36 -5.75 6.11
N LEU A 14 20.92 -6.32 4.99
CA LEU A 14 20.83 -7.76 4.78
C LEU A 14 22.04 -8.25 3.97
N PRO A 15 22.46 -9.52 4.11
CA PRO A 15 23.46 -10.11 3.23
C PRO A 15 22.94 -10.19 1.78
N GLU A 16 23.84 -10.19 0.81
CA GLU A 16 23.49 -10.32 -0.60
C GLU A 16 23.08 -11.76 -0.95
N GLU A 17 23.42 -12.77 -0.15
CA GLU A 17 23.18 -14.18 -0.45
C GLU A 17 21.86 -14.72 0.11
N LEU A 18 20.73 -14.02 -0.11
CA LEU A 18 19.40 -14.49 0.32
C LEU A 18 18.90 -15.73 -0.46
N GLU A 19 19.50 -16.01 -1.62
CA GLU A 19 19.09 -17.10 -2.52
C GLU A 19 19.17 -18.50 -1.89
N ALA A 20 19.95 -18.68 -0.82
CA ALA A 20 20.01 -19.93 -0.07
C ALA A 20 18.68 -20.26 0.65
N LEU A 21 17.83 -19.26 0.89
CA LEU A 21 16.55 -19.38 1.61
C LEU A 21 15.42 -19.83 0.68
N VAL A 22 15.67 -20.81 -0.20
CA VAL A 22 14.76 -21.27 -1.27
C VAL A 22 13.37 -21.77 -0.82
N SER A 23 13.21 -22.07 0.48
CA SER A 23 11.95 -22.54 1.06
C SER A 23 11.25 -21.50 1.91
N LEU A 24 11.76 -20.27 1.97
CA LEU A 24 11.20 -19.22 2.80
C LEU A 24 9.88 -18.74 2.21
N GLU A 25 8.83 -18.80 3.03
CA GLU A 25 7.48 -18.32 2.74
C GLU A 25 7.15 -17.04 3.52
N MET A 26 7.81 -16.81 4.65
CA MET A 26 7.57 -15.66 5.50
C MET A 26 8.88 -15.05 5.99
N PHE A 27 9.06 -13.76 5.75
CA PHE A 27 10.24 -13.02 6.16
C PHE A 27 9.82 -11.76 6.91
N ARG A 28 10.05 -11.75 8.23
CA ARG A 28 9.80 -10.58 9.08
C ARG A 28 11.11 -9.87 9.41
N LEU A 29 11.14 -8.58 9.11
CA LEU A 29 12.27 -7.67 9.27
C LEU A 29 11.83 -6.35 9.89
N SER A 30 10.64 -6.32 10.48
CA SER A 30 10.07 -5.11 11.06
C SER A 30 10.91 -4.56 12.22
N TYR A 31 10.84 -3.26 12.47
CA TYR A 31 11.58 -2.59 13.55
C TYR A 31 13.10 -2.81 13.47
N ASN A 32 13.69 -2.45 12.32
CA ASN A 32 15.13 -2.50 12.06
C ASN A 32 15.62 -1.13 11.53
N GLN A 33 16.84 -1.09 10.97
CA GLN A 33 17.47 0.13 10.44
C GLN A 33 17.85 -0.03 8.97
N LEU A 34 17.14 -0.90 8.24
CA LEU A 34 17.43 -1.20 6.84
C LEU A 34 17.17 0.04 5.99
N ARG A 35 18.16 0.44 5.19
CA ARG A 35 18.02 1.53 4.21
C ARG A 35 17.73 1.05 2.79
N ARG A 36 18.14 -0.18 2.49
CA ARG A 36 18.00 -0.82 1.18
C ARG A 36 17.82 -2.32 1.36
N LEU A 37 17.25 -2.95 0.34
CA LEU A 37 17.13 -4.40 0.23
C LEU A 37 18.07 -4.90 -0.87
N PRO A 38 18.66 -6.10 -0.72
CA PRO A 38 19.55 -6.68 -1.71
C PRO A 38 18.77 -7.08 -2.97
N ASN A 39 19.43 -7.05 -4.12
CA ASN A 39 18.81 -7.41 -5.40
C ASN A 39 18.44 -8.90 -5.48
N THR A 40 19.04 -9.74 -4.63
CA THR A 40 18.73 -11.17 -4.53
C THR A 40 17.43 -11.47 -3.79
N LEU A 41 16.77 -10.47 -3.18
CA LEU A 41 15.45 -10.64 -2.56
C LEU A 41 14.45 -11.28 -3.54
N GLY A 42 14.46 -10.85 -4.81
CA GLY A 42 13.63 -11.42 -5.87
C GLY A 42 13.85 -12.92 -6.14
N LYS A 43 14.91 -13.55 -5.60
CA LYS A 43 15.14 -15.01 -5.71
C LYS A 43 14.30 -15.83 -4.73
N LEU A 44 13.64 -15.20 -3.76
CA LEU A 44 12.78 -15.87 -2.78
C LEU A 44 11.42 -16.23 -3.39
N GLN A 45 11.43 -17.15 -4.36
CA GLN A 45 10.27 -17.48 -5.21
C GLN A 45 9.09 -18.10 -4.45
N ARG A 46 9.27 -18.53 -3.20
CA ARG A 46 8.20 -19.06 -2.35
C ARG A 46 7.66 -18.04 -1.34
N LEU A 47 8.22 -16.82 -1.30
CA LEU A 47 7.84 -15.82 -0.33
C LEU A 47 6.40 -15.37 -0.54
N ARG A 48 5.61 -15.44 0.53
CA ARG A 48 4.19 -15.05 0.60
C ARG A 48 3.97 -13.84 1.49
N VAL A 49 4.79 -13.69 2.52
CA VAL A 49 4.70 -12.58 3.47
C VAL A 49 6.06 -11.92 3.62
N LEU A 50 6.11 -10.62 3.37
CA LEU A 50 7.29 -9.78 3.58
C LEU A 50 6.90 -8.60 4.47
N ASP A 51 7.41 -8.59 5.70
CA ASP A 51 7.18 -7.51 6.65
C ASP A 51 8.47 -6.70 6.85
N LEU A 52 8.44 -5.45 6.42
CA LEU A 52 9.52 -4.46 6.45
C LEU A 52 9.11 -3.20 7.22
N GLU A 53 8.04 -3.28 8.00
CA GLU A 53 7.52 -2.15 8.79
C GLU A 53 8.61 -1.52 9.66
N SER A 54 8.56 -0.20 9.86
CA SER A 54 9.45 0.50 10.79
C SER A 54 10.93 0.26 10.48
N ASN A 55 11.33 0.66 9.27
CA ASN A 55 12.72 0.66 8.79
C ASN A 55 13.10 2.05 8.27
N GLN A 56 14.17 2.18 7.49
CA GLN A 56 14.65 3.44 6.91
C GLN A 56 14.75 3.33 5.38
N LEU A 57 13.91 2.48 4.75
CA LEU A 57 13.99 2.20 3.32
C LEU A 57 13.69 3.45 2.51
N GLU A 58 14.64 3.85 1.66
CA GLU A 58 14.51 4.99 0.76
C GLU A 58 13.88 4.59 -0.59
N SER A 59 14.03 3.31 -0.97
CA SER A 59 13.43 2.72 -2.16
C SER A 59 13.30 1.21 -2.04
N LEU A 60 12.39 0.63 -2.83
CA LEU A 60 12.34 -0.82 -3.07
C LEU A 60 13.12 -1.16 -4.34
N PRO A 61 13.93 -2.24 -4.36
CA PRO A 61 14.63 -2.66 -5.56
C PRO A 61 13.64 -3.17 -6.61
N PRO A 62 13.91 -3.01 -7.92
CA PRO A 62 13.02 -3.52 -8.97
C PRO A 62 12.74 -5.02 -8.89
N CYS A 63 13.64 -5.81 -8.31
CA CYS A 63 13.46 -7.26 -8.12
C CYS A 63 12.33 -7.61 -7.12
N ILE A 64 11.75 -6.62 -6.42
CA ILE A 64 10.55 -6.86 -5.62
C ILE A 64 9.43 -7.46 -6.49
N GLY A 65 9.33 -7.03 -7.76
CA GLY A 65 8.36 -7.56 -8.73
C GLY A 65 8.60 -9.01 -9.14
N ASP A 66 9.74 -9.61 -8.79
CA ASP A 66 10.04 -11.02 -9.06
C ASP A 66 9.43 -11.96 -7.99
N LEU A 67 8.91 -11.41 -6.89
CA LEU A 67 8.25 -12.16 -5.82
C LEU A 67 6.81 -12.52 -6.21
N VAL A 68 6.65 -13.26 -7.30
CA VAL A 68 5.34 -13.52 -7.95
C VAL A 68 4.31 -14.23 -7.06
N ASN A 69 4.73 -14.85 -5.95
CA ASN A 69 3.87 -15.53 -4.99
C ASN A 69 3.57 -14.69 -3.74
N LEU A 70 4.04 -13.44 -3.67
CA LEU A 70 3.84 -12.56 -2.52
C LEU A 70 2.36 -12.19 -2.39
N GLN A 71 1.82 -12.34 -1.18
CA GLN A 71 0.41 -12.12 -0.83
C GLN A 71 0.23 -10.97 0.15
N ASP A 72 1.20 -10.75 1.03
CA ASP A 72 1.21 -9.66 2.01
C ASP A 72 2.57 -8.95 1.97
N LEU A 73 2.52 -7.64 1.76
CA LEU A 73 3.67 -6.75 1.78
C LEU A 73 3.39 -5.58 2.72
N ASN A 74 4.19 -5.48 3.79
CA ASN A 74 4.16 -4.34 4.69
C ASN A 74 5.48 -3.56 4.58
N VAL A 75 5.41 -2.33 4.12
CA VAL A 75 6.53 -1.36 4.04
C VAL A 75 6.19 -0.06 4.77
N SER A 76 5.21 -0.11 5.69
CA SER A 76 4.78 1.07 6.45
C SER A 76 5.91 1.60 7.34
N CYS A 77 5.84 2.89 7.70
CA CYS A 77 6.84 3.53 8.56
C CYS A 77 8.26 3.42 7.98
N ASN A 78 8.43 3.86 6.73
CA ASN A 78 9.70 3.92 6.01
C ASN A 78 9.90 5.33 5.41
N ARG A 79 10.81 5.49 4.44
CA ARG A 79 11.13 6.77 3.77
C ARG A 79 10.94 6.66 2.25
N LEU A 80 9.99 5.83 1.83
CA LEU A 80 9.74 5.58 0.41
C LEU A 80 9.06 6.80 -0.20
N THR A 81 9.55 7.23 -1.37
CA THR A 81 8.95 8.33 -2.13
C THR A 81 8.12 7.86 -3.32
N THR A 82 8.35 6.63 -3.79
CA THR A 82 7.63 5.97 -4.89
C THR A 82 7.89 4.46 -4.85
N PHE A 83 7.25 3.71 -5.74
CA PHE A 83 7.51 2.29 -5.97
C PHE A 83 8.10 2.06 -7.36
N PRO A 84 8.93 1.01 -7.55
CA PRO A 84 9.37 0.64 -8.89
C PRO A 84 8.17 0.16 -9.73
N PRO A 85 8.13 0.43 -11.04
CA PRO A 85 7.07 -0.07 -11.93
C PRO A 85 6.83 -1.57 -11.85
N SER A 86 7.88 -2.34 -11.54
CA SER A 86 7.81 -3.78 -11.34
C SER A 86 6.91 -4.23 -10.17
N ILE A 87 6.50 -3.32 -9.28
CA ILE A 87 5.53 -3.64 -8.21
C ILE A 87 4.21 -4.17 -8.80
N GLY A 88 3.83 -3.72 -10.01
CA GLY A 88 2.66 -4.20 -10.72
C GLY A 88 2.72 -5.68 -11.15
N ASN A 89 3.90 -6.31 -11.08
CA ASN A 89 4.06 -7.74 -11.39
C ASN A 89 3.59 -8.65 -10.24
N LEU A 90 3.36 -8.11 -9.04
CA LEU A 90 2.91 -8.86 -7.86
C LEU A 90 1.42 -9.23 -7.96
N ARG A 91 1.09 -10.11 -8.91
CA ARG A 91 -0.30 -10.47 -9.23
C ARG A 91 -1.01 -11.23 -8.11
N GLU A 92 -0.29 -11.90 -7.23
CA GLU A 92 -0.85 -12.62 -6.08
C GLU A 92 -0.99 -11.73 -4.82
N LEU A 93 -0.51 -10.48 -4.85
CA LEU A 93 -0.54 -9.60 -3.69
C LEU A 93 -1.99 -9.23 -3.37
N ARG A 94 -2.37 -9.41 -2.11
CA ARG A 94 -3.72 -9.15 -1.59
C ARG A 94 -3.74 -7.95 -0.66
N ILE A 95 -2.73 -7.84 0.18
CA ILE A 95 -2.60 -6.79 1.17
C ILE A 95 -1.29 -6.06 0.90
N PHE A 96 -1.40 -4.75 0.69
CA PHE A 96 -0.25 -3.86 0.57
C PHE A 96 -0.39 -2.74 1.59
N LYS A 97 0.52 -2.68 2.55
CA LYS A 97 0.60 -1.61 3.55
C LYS A 97 1.82 -0.75 3.29
N ALA A 98 1.58 0.52 3.00
CA ALA A 98 2.61 1.51 2.74
C ALA A 98 2.27 2.87 3.39
N GLY A 99 1.57 2.82 4.52
CA GLY A 99 1.30 4.02 5.29
C GLY A 99 2.55 4.61 5.92
N GLU A 100 2.48 5.85 6.41
CA GLU A 100 3.56 6.53 7.12
C GLU A 100 4.89 6.49 6.33
N ASN A 101 4.85 6.95 5.08
CA ASN A 101 5.99 7.11 4.20
C ASN A 101 6.02 8.54 3.60
N ASP A 102 6.97 8.81 2.71
CA ASP A 102 7.10 10.09 2.00
C ASP A 102 6.61 10.00 0.55
N ILE A 103 5.64 9.11 0.26
CA ILE A 103 5.24 8.80 -1.13
C ILE A 103 4.67 10.05 -1.80
N THR A 104 5.22 10.40 -2.95
CA THR A 104 4.78 11.55 -3.77
C THR A 104 3.90 11.11 -4.93
N GLU A 105 4.17 9.92 -5.48
CA GLU A 105 3.49 9.35 -6.63
C GLU A 105 3.49 7.82 -6.57
N LEU A 106 2.54 7.22 -7.29
CA LEU A 106 2.44 5.78 -7.47
C LEU A 106 2.62 5.44 -8.95
N PRO A 107 3.32 4.34 -9.28
CA PRO A 107 3.42 3.90 -10.66
C PRO A 107 2.05 3.44 -11.20
N PRO A 108 1.71 3.76 -12.46
CA PRO A 108 0.44 3.32 -13.08
C PRO A 108 0.32 1.79 -13.12
N GLU A 109 1.44 1.07 -13.09
CA GLU A 109 1.49 -0.40 -13.08
C GLU A 109 0.81 -1.04 -11.86
N ILE A 110 0.49 -0.29 -10.79
CA ILE A 110 -0.35 -0.80 -9.69
C ILE A 110 -1.69 -1.33 -10.20
N GLY A 111 -2.23 -0.77 -11.30
CA GLY A 111 -3.44 -1.28 -11.95
C GLY A 111 -3.36 -2.72 -12.43
N ASN A 112 -2.15 -3.28 -12.58
CA ASN A 112 -1.94 -4.66 -13.02
C ASN A 112 -2.09 -5.71 -11.91
N MET A 113 -2.25 -5.29 -10.64
CA MET A 113 -2.29 -6.18 -9.48
C MET A 113 -3.64 -6.87 -9.37
N ALA A 114 -3.74 -8.05 -10.00
CA ALA A 114 -5.00 -8.77 -10.20
C ALA A 114 -5.72 -9.20 -8.92
N ASN A 115 -5.00 -9.41 -7.82
CA ASN A 115 -5.57 -9.88 -6.54
C ASN A 115 -5.51 -8.84 -5.41
N LEU A 116 -5.10 -7.60 -5.69
CA LEU A 116 -4.96 -6.58 -4.64
C LEU A 116 -6.33 -6.20 -4.08
N HIS A 117 -6.54 -6.52 -2.82
CA HIS A 117 -7.80 -6.33 -2.11
C HIS A 117 -7.72 -5.13 -1.15
N ASP A 118 -6.64 -5.03 -0.39
CA ASP A 118 -6.42 -3.97 0.59
C ASP A 118 -5.15 -3.20 0.28
N PHE A 119 -5.27 -1.88 0.11
CA PHE A 119 -4.15 -0.98 -0.08
C PHE A 119 -4.21 0.16 0.92
N TYR A 120 -3.21 0.22 1.81
CA TYR A 120 -3.08 1.26 2.82
C TYR A 120 -1.95 2.22 2.46
N LEU A 121 -2.30 3.50 2.29
CA LEU A 121 -1.42 4.60 1.93
C LEU A 121 -1.55 5.77 2.92
N ASN A 122 -2.16 5.55 4.08
CA ASN A 122 -2.37 6.60 5.08
C ASN A 122 -1.08 7.32 5.47
N ASP A 123 -1.17 8.58 5.86
CA ASP A 123 -0.06 9.38 6.38
C ASP A 123 1.10 9.58 5.38
N ASN A 124 0.80 9.51 4.07
CA ASN A 124 1.70 9.97 3.01
C ASN A 124 1.42 11.44 2.66
N HIS A 125 1.98 12.35 3.47
CA HIS A 125 1.69 13.79 3.40
C HIS A 125 2.09 14.50 2.10
N ASN A 126 2.78 13.81 1.19
CA ASN A 126 3.16 14.36 -0.12
C ASN A 126 2.41 13.71 -1.29
N LEU A 127 1.52 12.73 -1.01
CA LEU A 127 0.76 12.03 -2.04
C LEU A 127 -0.43 12.88 -2.47
N ASN A 128 -0.30 13.56 -3.59
CA ASN A 128 -1.29 14.52 -4.07
C ASN A 128 -2.31 13.92 -5.04
N ASN A 129 -1.95 12.81 -5.71
CA ASN A 129 -2.77 12.17 -6.75
C ASN A 129 -2.62 10.65 -6.67
N ILE A 130 -3.65 9.96 -7.17
CA ILE A 130 -3.67 8.51 -7.38
C ILE A 130 -3.77 8.24 -8.88
N PRO A 131 -3.04 7.27 -9.46
CA PRO A 131 -3.12 6.93 -10.87
C PRO A 131 -4.49 6.38 -11.24
N ALA A 132 -5.01 6.74 -12.42
CA ALA A 132 -6.33 6.29 -12.88
C ALA A 132 -6.38 4.77 -13.10
N GLU A 133 -5.23 4.18 -13.44
CA GLU A 133 -5.03 2.75 -13.62
C GLU A 133 -5.37 1.95 -12.38
N MET A 134 -5.39 2.55 -11.18
CA MET A 134 -5.80 1.84 -9.97
C MET A 134 -7.27 1.38 -10.01
N SER A 135 -8.10 1.96 -10.90
CA SER A 135 -9.45 1.44 -11.18
C SER A 135 -9.46 0.11 -11.92
N GLN A 136 -8.31 -0.34 -12.44
CA GLN A 136 -8.16 -1.61 -13.16
C GLN A 136 -7.94 -2.78 -12.20
N CYS A 137 -7.64 -2.52 -10.92
CA CYS A 137 -7.57 -3.55 -9.88
C CYS A 137 -8.97 -4.15 -9.67
N PRO A 138 -9.23 -5.40 -10.11
CA PRO A 138 -10.59 -5.92 -10.25
C PRO A 138 -11.25 -6.28 -8.92
N VAL A 139 -10.47 -6.43 -7.85
CA VAL A 139 -10.91 -6.90 -6.52
C VAL A 139 -10.54 -5.94 -5.39
N LEU A 140 -10.06 -4.74 -5.72
CA LEU A 140 -9.69 -3.73 -4.73
C LEU A 140 -10.94 -3.32 -3.96
N THR A 141 -10.91 -3.59 -2.65
CA THR A 141 -12.03 -3.39 -1.74
C THR A 141 -11.73 -2.37 -0.67
N ILE A 142 -10.47 -2.19 -0.28
CA ILE A 142 -10.06 -1.18 0.69
C ILE A 142 -8.95 -0.35 0.09
N LEU A 143 -9.16 0.97 0.07
CA LEU A 143 -8.14 1.97 -0.22
C LEU A 143 -8.12 2.97 0.95
N SER A 144 -7.12 2.86 1.82
CA SER A 144 -6.91 3.86 2.87
C SER A 144 -5.96 4.94 2.38
N VAL A 145 -6.43 6.18 2.35
CA VAL A 145 -5.66 7.38 1.96
C VAL A 145 -5.81 8.47 3.01
N GLU A 146 -5.99 8.05 4.27
CA GLU A 146 -6.07 8.95 5.41
C GLU A 146 -4.82 9.84 5.49
N ASN A 147 -4.97 11.11 5.83
CA ASN A 147 -3.88 12.08 5.93
C ASN A 147 -3.00 12.23 4.65
N CYS A 148 -3.51 11.87 3.47
CA CYS A 148 -2.90 12.24 2.19
C CYS A 148 -3.54 13.53 1.65
N PRO A 149 -2.77 14.51 1.14
CA PRO A 149 -3.30 15.75 0.57
C PRO A 149 -3.87 15.56 -0.84
N LEU A 150 -4.70 14.54 -1.04
CA LEU A 150 -5.31 14.23 -2.32
C LEU A 150 -6.23 15.36 -2.75
N ARG A 151 -5.97 15.93 -3.94
CA ARG A 151 -6.81 17.01 -4.49
C ARG A 151 -8.12 16.46 -5.04
N ASP A 152 -8.00 15.39 -5.82
CA ASP A 152 -9.10 14.70 -6.47
C ASP A 152 -8.76 13.22 -6.58
N LEU A 153 -9.78 12.37 -6.57
CA LEU A 153 -9.64 10.98 -7.00
C LEU A 153 -10.03 10.83 -8.47
N PRO A 154 -9.31 10.00 -9.25
CA PRO A 154 -9.71 9.64 -10.60
C PRO A 154 -11.16 9.14 -10.64
N GLN A 155 -11.97 9.72 -11.52
CA GLN A 155 -13.35 9.28 -11.78
C GLN A 155 -13.49 7.76 -12.02
N PRO A 156 -12.55 7.08 -12.70
CA PRO A 156 -12.59 5.62 -12.85
C PRO A 156 -12.55 4.86 -11.51
N ILE A 157 -11.85 5.38 -10.50
CA ILE A 157 -11.77 4.74 -9.17
C ILE A 157 -13.10 4.92 -8.42
N VAL A 158 -13.68 6.11 -8.52
CA VAL A 158 -14.98 6.44 -7.90
C VAL A 158 -16.12 5.67 -8.57
N SER A 159 -16.06 5.46 -9.89
CA SER A 159 -17.10 4.75 -10.65
C SER A 159 -16.90 3.23 -10.73
N GLY A 160 -15.69 2.72 -10.43
CA GLY A 160 -15.32 1.29 -10.46
C GLY A 160 -15.93 0.42 -9.35
N GLY A 161 -16.64 1.01 -8.39
CA GLY A 161 -17.71 0.34 -7.63
C GLY A 161 -17.31 -0.77 -6.65
N SER A 162 -16.03 -1.02 -6.37
CA SER A 162 -15.62 -2.10 -5.46
C SER A 162 -14.78 -1.63 -4.26
N ALA A 163 -14.05 -0.52 -4.40
CA ALA A 163 -13.15 -0.03 -3.35
C ALA A 163 -13.86 0.91 -2.38
N MET A 164 -13.92 0.52 -1.10
CA MET A 164 -14.17 1.40 0.03
C MET A 164 -12.96 2.32 0.21
N ILE A 165 -13.20 3.62 0.11
CA ILE A 165 -12.18 4.64 0.29
C ILE A 165 -12.31 5.24 1.68
N ILE A 166 -11.27 5.11 2.48
CA ILE A 166 -11.22 5.65 3.84
C ILE A 166 -10.52 7.02 3.79
N TYR A 167 -11.27 8.08 4.10
CA TYR A 167 -10.83 9.48 4.12
C TYR A 167 -10.67 10.01 5.56
N PRO A 168 -9.77 10.98 5.80
CA PRO A 168 -9.84 11.81 7.00
C PRO A 168 -10.93 12.88 6.82
N LEU A 169 -11.81 13.04 7.82
CA LEU A 169 -12.58 14.27 7.95
C LEU A 169 -11.64 15.36 8.48
N PRO A 170 -11.45 16.51 7.80
CA PRO A 170 -10.77 17.63 8.43
C PRO A 170 -11.60 18.14 9.62
N PRO A 171 -10.98 18.55 10.75
CA PRO A 171 -11.69 18.98 11.96
C PRO A 171 -12.47 20.30 11.80
N PHE A 172 -12.45 20.94 10.63
CA PHE A 172 -13.15 22.18 10.35
C PHE A 172 -13.89 22.12 9.01
N TYR A 173 -15.10 21.55 9.01
CA TYR A 173 -16.14 21.98 8.06
C TYR A 173 -17.35 22.45 8.86
N PHE A 174 -17.43 23.77 9.03
CA PHE A 174 -18.70 24.45 9.22
C PHE A 174 -19.57 24.16 7.99
N ALA A 175 -20.80 23.72 8.25
CA ALA A 175 -21.99 23.79 7.40
C ALA A 175 -21.74 24.13 5.91
N LEU A 176 -21.81 23.13 5.03
CA LEU A 176 -22.14 23.37 3.63
C LEU A 176 -23.55 24.00 3.55
N PRO A 177 -23.77 25.03 2.70
CA PRO A 177 -25.11 25.50 2.40
C PRO A 177 -25.96 24.35 1.84
N PRO A 178 -27.24 24.22 2.23
CA PRO A 178 -28.12 23.10 1.83
C PRO A 178 -28.27 22.94 0.30
N ASP A 179 -27.85 23.94 -0.45
CA ASP A 179 -28.00 24.12 -1.90
C ASP A 179 -26.74 23.74 -2.72
N GLN A 180 -25.65 23.30 -2.08
CA GLN A 180 -24.52 22.64 -2.76
C GLN A 180 -24.35 21.15 -2.40
N ALA A 181 -25.23 20.59 -1.58
CA ALA A 181 -25.30 19.15 -1.32
C ALA A 181 -26.03 18.42 -2.47
N THR A 182 -25.56 18.61 -3.71
CA THR A 182 -26.17 17.94 -4.87
C THR A 182 -25.55 16.57 -5.06
N LEU A 183 -26.27 15.58 -4.55
CA LEU A 183 -26.26 14.15 -4.91
C LEU A 183 -25.13 13.69 -5.85
N LEU A 184 -24.15 12.98 -5.30
CA LEU A 184 -23.58 11.81 -5.96
C LEU A 184 -24.14 10.56 -5.25
N VAL A 185 -25.45 10.36 -5.41
CA VAL A 185 -26.12 9.14 -4.95
C VAL A 185 -26.17 8.20 -6.15
N SER A 186 -25.10 7.43 -6.34
CA SER A 186 -25.10 6.23 -7.16
C SER A 186 -25.64 5.07 -6.33
N PRO A 187 -26.60 4.26 -6.80
CA PRO A 187 -27.03 3.08 -6.06
C PRO A 187 -25.90 2.04 -6.08
N GLY A 188 -25.29 1.78 -4.92
CA GLY A 188 -24.28 0.72 -4.75
C GLY A 188 -22.98 1.12 -4.04
N ILE A 189 -22.75 2.41 -3.77
CA ILE A 189 -21.57 2.86 -3.03
C ILE A 189 -21.90 2.94 -1.54
N ILE A 190 -21.40 2.01 -0.74
CA ILE A 190 -21.40 2.15 0.72
C ILE A 190 -20.24 3.09 1.09
N HIS A 191 -20.55 4.39 1.19
CA HIS A 191 -19.71 5.32 1.94
C HIS A 191 -19.88 5.01 3.43
N PHE A 192 -18.83 4.55 4.12
CA PHE A 192 -18.88 4.51 5.59
C PHE A 192 -18.55 5.88 6.17
N TYR A 193 -19.59 6.70 6.28
CA TYR A 193 -19.82 7.46 7.50
C TYR A 193 -20.09 6.44 8.62
N THR A 194 -19.37 6.53 9.75
CA THR A 194 -19.82 5.89 10.99
C THR A 194 -20.37 6.97 11.92
N ILE A 195 -21.69 6.99 12.02
CA ILE A 195 -22.45 7.67 13.08
C ILE A 195 -22.41 6.75 14.32
N ASN A 196 -22.05 7.26 15.50
CA ASN A 196 -22.82 6.94 16.72
C ASN A 196 -22.66 7.94 17.89
N VAL A 197 -23.80 8.58 18.14
CA VAL A 197 -24.39 9.28 19.29
C VAL A 197 -23.80 9.08 20.70
N ALA A 198 -23.64 10.19 21.45
CA ALA A 198 -23.93 10.45 22.89
C ALA A 198 -23.00 11.60 23.38
N HIS A 199 -23.44 12.72 23.97
CA HIS A 199 -24.60 13.04 24.80
C HIS A 199 -25.26 14.38 24.41
#